data_AF-A0AA87BZM4-F1
#
_entry.id   AF-A0AA87BZM4-F1
#
_cell.length_a   1.000
_cell.length_b   1.000
_cell.length_c   1.000
_cell.angle_alpha   90.00
_cell.angle_beta   90.00
_cell.angle_gamma   90.00
#
_symmetry.space_group_name_H-M   'P 1'
#
loop_
_entity.id
_entity.type
_entity.pdbx_description
1 polymer ?
#
loop_
_entity_poly.entity_id
_entity_poly.type
_entity_poly.pdbx_seq_one_letter_code
_entity_poly.pdbx_strand_id
1 'polypeptide(L)'
;MLVFLDARDAQQRRFANEYQNTKPIKWVLTGGSPNKMATLLEARIYFAQQGFLTEKLNITHVPAIAYQEGTRWRIDEVNVSALLPLAIEP
;
A
#
# COMPACT_ATOMS: atom_id res chain seq x y z
N MET A 1 5.30 -4.04 9.18
CA MET A 1 5.52 -4.25 7.72
C MET A 1 5.20 -2.98 6.97
N LEU A 2 5.64 -2.85 5.73
CA LEU A 2 5.30 -1.75 4.83
C LEU A 2 4.32 -2.28 3.79
N VAL A 3 3.25 -1.54 3.52
CA VAL A 3 2.33 -1.84 2.42
C VAL A 3 2.28 -0.63 1.50
N PHE A 4 2.73 -0.82 0.27
CA PHE A 4 2.77 0.20 -0.77
C PHE A 4 1.52 0.10 -1.62
N LEU A 5 0.91 1.24 -1.95
CA LEU A 5 -0.23 1.30 -2.87
C LEU A 5 -0.33 2.66 -3.57
N ASP A 6 -0.98 2.69 -4.72
CA ASP A 6 -1.44 3.91 -5.36
C ASP A 6 -2.91 4.17 -5.02
N ALA A 7 -3.18 5.18 -4.18
CA ALA A 7 -4.55 5.49 -3.77
C ALA A 7 -5.41 6.10 -4.88
N ARG A 8 -4.85 6.41 -6.06
CA ARG A 8 -5.65 6.79 -7.26
C ARG A 8 -6.40 5.58 -7.81
N ASP A 9 -5.83 4.39 -7.68
CA ASP A 9 -6.43 3.13 -8.11
C ASP A 9 -7.47 2.64 -7.09
N ALA A 10 -8.73 2.54 -7.55
CA ALA A 10 -9.85 2.13 -6.71
C ALA A 10 -9.77 0.68 -6.23
N GLN A 11 -9.14 -0.20 -7.00
CA GLN A 11 -8.97 -1.61 -6.64
C GLN A 11 -7.89 -1.74 -5.56
N GLN A 12 -6.86 -0.89 -5.58
CA GLN A 12 -5.85 -0.84 -4.53
C GLN A 12 -6.39 -0.27 -3.22
N ARG A 13 -7.30 0.70 -3.29
CA ARG A 13 -8.03 1.16 -2.10
C ARG A 13 -8.85 0.05 -1.48
N ARG A 14 -9.53 -0.77 -2.31
CA ARG A 14 -10.26 -1.95 -1.85
C ARG A 14 -9.33 -2.93 -1.14
N PHE A 15 -8.22 -3.28 -1.79
CA PHE A 15 -7.19 -4.14 -1.22
C PHE A 15 -6.72 -3.63 0.15
N ALA A 16 -6.38 -2.34 0.26
CA ALA A 16 -5.91 -1.78 1.53
C ALA A 16 -6.98 -1.79 2.62
N ASN A 17 -8.25 -1.57 2.28
CA ASN A 17 -9.36 -1.60 3.22
C ASN A 17 -9.65 -3.02 3.76
N GLU A 18 -9.40 -4.05 2.95
CA GLU A 18 -9.65 -5.46 3.32
C GLU A 18 -8.40 -6.17 3.86
N TYR A 19 -7.21 -5.65 3.59
CA TYR A 19 -5.95 -6.28 3.97
C TYR A 19 -5.70 -6.15 5.49
N GLN A 20 -5.58 -7.30 6.15
CA GLN A 20 -5.29 -7.41 7.57
C GLN A 20 -4.01 -8.21 7.78
N ASN A 21 -3.27 -7.85 8.83
CA ASN A 21 -2.10 -8.61 9.26
C ASN A 21 -1.93 -8.53 10.78
N THR A 22 -1.35 -9.57 11.37
CA THR A 22 -1.04 -9.59 12.81
C THR A 22 0.07 -8.61 13.18
N LYS A 23 0.98 -8.30 12.25
CA LYS A 23 2.03 -7.29 12.45
C LYS A 23 1.51 -5.89 12.10
N PRO A 24 1.95 -4.84 12.82
CA PRO A 24 1.58 -3.47 12.50
C PRO A 24 1.90 -3.10 11.04
N ILE A 25 0.92 -2.50 10.37
CA ILE A 25 1.01 -2.07 8.97
C ILE A 25 1.41 -0.59 8.94
N LYS A 26 2.42 -0.26 8.15
CA LYS A 26 2.74 1.12 7.75
C LYS A 26 2.31 1.28 6.29
N TRP A 27 1.26 2.05 6.07
CA TRP A 27 0.74 2.34 4.75
C TRP A 27 1.61 3.39 4.06
N VAL A 28 2.09 3.10 2.86
CA VAL A 28 2.95 3.98 2.08
C VAL A 28 2.30 4.22 0.72
N LEU A 29 1.89 5.45 0.46
CA LEU A 29 1.28 5.81 -0.82
C LEU A 29 2.35 6.18 -1.84
N THR A 30 2.22 5.67 -3.06
CA THR A 30 2.98 6.14 -4.23
C THR A 30 2.22 7.22 -5.01
N GLY A 31 0.91 7.36 -4.75
CA GLY A 31 0.04 8.36 -5.37
C GLY A 31 -1.30 8.49 -4.64
N GLY A 32 -2.03 9.58 -4.92
CA GLY A 32 -3.33 9.88 -4.32
C GLY A 32 -3.26 10.70 -3.02
N SER A 33 -4.39 10.81 -2.31
CA SER A 33 -4.51 11.68 -1.13
C SER A 33 -4.23 10.92 0.18
N PRO A 34 -3.17 11.28 0.93
CA PRO A 34 -2.89 10.70 2.24
C PRO A 34 -4.01 10.91 3.24
N ASN A 35 -4.63 12.10 3.26
CA ASN A 35 -5.69 12.43 4.21
C ASN A 35 -6.92 11.54 4.01
N LYS A 36 -7.32 11.31 2.75
CA LYS A 36 -8.46 10.42 2.44
C LYS A 36 -8.19 8.99 2.86
N MET A 37 -6.98 8.49 2.59
CA MET A 37 -6.60 7.14 3.01
C MET A 37 -6.45 7.01 4.53
N ALA A 38 -6.02 8.07 5.22
CA ALA A 38 -5.94 8.09 6.67
C ALA A 38 -7.33 7.98 7.30
N THR A 39 -8.31 8.69 6.75
CA THR A 39 -9.71 8.56 7.16
C THR A 39 -10.26 7.18 6.84
N LEU A 40 -10.04 6.65 5.61
CA LEU A 40 -10.57 5.35 5.20
C LEU A 40 -10.03 4.20 6.07
N LEU A 41 -8.72 4.19 6.34
CA LEU A 41 -8.06 3.09 7.04
C LEU A 41 -7.94 3.30 8.55
N GLU A 42 -8.38 4.46 9.05
CA GLU A 42 -8.19 4.91 10.43
C GLU A 42 -6.74 4.74 10.92
N ALA A 43 -5.79 5.00 10.01
CA ALA A 43 -4.39 4.67 10.20
C ALA A 43 -3.45 5.78 9.73
N ARG A 44 -2.23 5.78 10.28
CA ARG A 44 -1.17 6.68 9.82
C ARG A 44 -0.73 6.29 8.41
N ILE A 45 -0.72 7.29 7.53
CA ILE A 45 -0.29 7.15 6.13
C ILE A 45 1.04 7.86 5.92
N TYR A 46 1.93 7.22 5.17
CA TYR A 46 3.20 7.76 4.69
C TYR A 46 3.16 7.94 3.18
N PHE A 47 4.04 8.76 2.62
CA PHE A 47 4.13 8.99 1.18
C PHE A 47 5.53 8.64 0.68
N ALA A 48 5.61 7.88 -0.41
CA ALA A 48 6.86 7.52 -1.07
C ALA A 48 7.38 8.73 -1.84
N GLN A 49 8.23 9.52 -1.19
CA GLN A 49 8.91 10.63 -1.86
C GLN A 49 9.85 10.08 -2.94
N GLN A 50 9.64 10.51 -4.19
CA GLN A 50 10.52 10.25 -5.32
C GLN A 50 10.82 8.76 -5.59
N GLY A 51 9.94 7.83 -5.20
CA GLY A 51 10.13 6.41 -5.49
C GLY A 51 11.33 5.74 -4.80
N PHE A 52 12.05 6.42 -3.90
CA PHE A 52 13.30 5.94 -3.32
C PHE A 52 13.16 4.53 -2.71
N LEU A 53 12.11 4.31 -1.92
CA LEU A 53 11.93 3.05 -1.22
C LEU A 53 11.43 1.93 -2.13
N THR A 54 10.61 2.24 -3.14
CA THR A 54 10.17 1.27 -4.15
C THR A 54 11.34 0.79 -5.01
N GLU A 55 12.25 1.70 -5.38
CA GLU A 55 13.47 1.34 -6.13
C GLU A 55 14.41 0.47 -5.31
N LYS A 56 14.68 0.84 -4.04
CA LYS A 56 15.57 0.07 -3.16
C LYS A 56 15.05 -1.34 -2.83
N LEU A 57 13.74 -1.52 -2.86
CA LEU A 57 13.09 -2.81 -2.62
C LEU A 57 12.78 -3.56 -3.92
N ASN A 58 13.21 -3.05 -5.08
CA ASN A 58 12.92 -3.63 -6.39
C ASN A 58 11.42 -3.88 -6.64
N ILE A 59 10.56 -2.99 -6.13
CA ILE A 59 9.11 -3.03 -6.37
C ILE A 59 8.84 -2.48 -7.76
N THR A 60 8.26 -3.31 -8.62
CA THR A 60 7.88 -3.02 -10.00
C THR A 60 6.39 -2.70 -10.15
N HIS A 61 5.55 -3.30 -9.32
CA HIS A 61 4.11 -3.03 -9.28
C HIS A 61 3.61 -2.81 -7.87
N VAL A 62 2.57 -1.98 -7.75
CA VAL A 62 1.80 -1.80 -6.52
C VAL A 62 0.36 -2.29 -6.73
N PRO A 63 -0.30 -2.84 -5.69
CA PRO A 63 0.14 -2.86 -4.30
C PRO A 63 1.21 -3.92 -3.99
N ALA A 64 2.10 -3.58 -3.07
CA ALA A 64 3.21 -4.46 -2.67
C ALA A 64 3.37 -4.49 -1.15
N ILE A 65 3.66 -5.65 -0.59
CA ILE A 65 3.86 -5.87 0.84
C ILE A 65 5.34 -6.18 1.07
N ALA A 66 6.02 -5.34 1.85
CA ALA A 66 7.42 -5.55 2.21
C ALA A 66 7.58 -5.78 3.72
N TYR A 67 8.27 -6.86 4.08
CA TYR A 67 8.52 -7.22 5.47
C TYR A 67 9.81 -7.99 5.65
N GLN A 68 10.34 -7.90 6.87
CA GLN A 68 11.55 -8.58 7.25
C GLN A 68 11.27 -10.06 7.52
N GLU A 69 12.02 -10.92 6.84
CA GLU A 69 12.11 -12.36 7.07
C GLU A 69 13.55 -12.69 7.47
N GLY A 70 13.79 -12.76 8.79
CA GLY A 70 15.13 -12.89 9.35
C GLY A 70 16.00 -11.67 9.01
N THR A 71 17.06 -11.88 8.24
CA THR A 71 17.98 -10.82 7.79
C THR A 71 17.67 -10.30 6.38
N ARG A 72 16.62 -10.82 5.74
CA ARG A 72 16.23 -10.46 4.36
C ARG A 72 14.91 -9.71 4.34
N TRP A 73 14.69 -8.95 3.28
CA TRP A 73 13.38 -8.41 2.94
C TRP A 73 12.67 -9.39 2.01
N ARG A 74 11.42 -9.72 2.33
CA ARG A 74 10.48 -10.36 1.42
C ARG A 74 9.54 -9.30 0.87
N ILE A 75 9.30 -9.35 -0.43
CA ILE A 75 8.44 -8.43 -1.18
C ILE A 75 7.42 -9.27 -1.94
N ASP A 76 6.14 -9.02 -1.68
CA ASP A 76 5.03 -9.65 -2.39
C ASP A 76 4.26 -8.58 -3.16
N GLU A 77 4.25 -8.65 -4.50
CA GLU A 77 3.40 -7.82 -5.35
C GLU A 77 2.04 -8.49 -5.56
N VAL A 78 0.95 -7.76 -5.36
CA VAL A 78 -0.40 -8.31 -5.32
C VAL A 78 -1.17 -7.89 -6.55
N ASN A 79 -1.69 -8.84 -7.31
CA ASN A 79 -2.59 -8.54 -8.42
C ASN A 79 -4.00 -8.22 -7.89
N VAL A 80 -4.46 -6.99 -8.07
CA VAL A 80 -5.78 -6.52 -7.61
C VAL A 80 -6.80 -6.34 -8.73
N SER A 81 -6.47 -6.74 -9.96
CA SER A 81 -7.32 -6.47 -11.14
C SER A 81 -8.71 -7.12 -11.08
N ALA A 82 -8.87 -8.16 -10.25
CA ALA A 82 -10.14 -8.84 -10.01
C ALA A 82 -10.98 -8.23 -8.87
N LEU A 83 -10.45 -7.26 -8.10
CA LEU A 83 -11.18 -6.65 -6.99
C LEU A 83 -12.20 -5.63 -7.47
N LEU A 84 -13.35 -5.58 -6.78
CA LEU A 84 -14.32 -4.50 -7.01
C LEU A 84 -13.73 -3.15 -6.55
N PRO A 85 -13.91 -2.07 -7.33
CA PRO A 85 -13.37 -0.77 -6.99
C PRO A 85 -14.02 -0.20 -5.72
N LEU A 86 -13.21 0.41 -4.85
CA LEU A 86 -13.71 1.18 -3.69
C LEU A 86 -13.62 2.67 -3.99
N ALA A 87 -14.76 3.33 -4.21
CA ALA A 87 -14.81 4.79 -4.32
C ALA A 87 -14.58 5.43 -2.94
N ILE A 88 -13.84 6.53 -2.90
CA ILE A 88 -13.84 7.45 -1.76
C ILE A 88 -14.45 8.75 -2.25
N GLU A 89 -15.33 9.35 -1.45
CA GLU A 89 -15.94 10.63 -1.76
C GLU A 89 -14.88 11.71 -2.08
N PRO A 90 -15.20 12.65 -3.01
CA PRO A 90 -14.31 13.72 -3.42
C PRO A 90 -13.89 14.66 -2.27
#